data_AF-A0A1G1CCK3-F1
#
_entry.id   AF-A0A1G1CCK3-F1
#
_cell.length_a   1.000
_cell.length_b   1.000
_cell.length_c   1.000
_cell.angle_alpha   90.00
_cell.angle_beta   90.00
_cell.angle_gamma   90.00
#
_symmetry.space_group_name_H-M   'P 1'
#
loop_
_entity.id
_entity.type
_entity.pdbx_description
1 polymer ?
#
loop_
_entity_poly.entity_id
_entity_poly.type
_entity_poly.pdbx_seq_one_letter_code
_entity_poly.pdbx_strand_id
1 'polypeptide(L)'
;MNDAKNQIGRNDPCHCGSGKKYKKCCLVADEDAAQLAREERRKEEEAKITAGPARHDVEPDRTPVKDGDWEMDADVEDIPADEPQVTDRCGSWTDAPLRHYPQPPPIPDATPEVEAVVDAWWQRFKPVYRQRDLDAMHAMMDAFFAEHPDKVPHLHLHQECLLEWQVAMCKAGRRAELADRLLSLRRDFPLVYDQIFQYLDPTLATSLIACGRTEEVSGILDRFTAYPDHDADYLAELLEILLVANRQDDVFALARATAVPGACSSHVIGYGPGVPWLTFEATVPVLERRDASDEAVVALVQAYDALQLPFSHGMAESGARESLTNAFAPLDWSALDERPKRKTLTRLCSHLWIWLHDTQGMSWATAAFFADRLRALYFDNTLGRKVLRDPLAPSETAVQSHICRHCRGIYCLNGVKAFSLLQALWFLADFLVAAGQRTEEQMQPLRATCRNLHGTLVDAVDVSDDGLVLFDTFPEYKFARRR
;
A
#
# COMPACT_ATOMS: atom_id res chain seq x y z
N MET A 1 26.06 -9.41 -42.22
CA MET A 1 25.13 -10.43 -42.75
C MET A 1 24.34 -10.94 -41.56
N ASN A 2 23.04 -10.64 -41.52
CA ASN A 2 22.13 -10.94 -40.41
C ASN A 2 21.75 -12.42 -40.43
N ASP A 3 22.03 -13.15 -39.36
CA ASP A 3 21.42 -14.46 -39.11
C ASP A 3 20.05 -14.27 -38.45
N ALA A 4 19.02 -14.21 -39.30
CA ALA A 4 17.63 -14.34 -38.89
C ALA A 4 17.37 -15.78 -38.42
N LYS A 5 17.49 -16.03 -37.12
CA LYS A 5 17.00 -17.26 -36.50
C LYS A 5 15.47 -17.27 -36.57
N ASN A 6 14.93 -18.07 -37.48
CA ASN A 6 13.49 -18.34 -37.62
C ASN A 6 12.86 -18.67 -36.26
N GLN A 7 12.01 -17.78 -35.74
CA GLN A 7 11.08 -18.12 -34.66
C GLN A 7 9.97 -18.96 -35.29
N ILE A 8 10.00 -20.27 -35.06
CA ILE A 8 8.91 -21.17 -35.45
C ILE A 8 7.63 -20.73 -34.71
N GLY A 9 6.56 -20.45 -35.44
CA GLY A 9 5.29 -20.06 -34.85
C GLY A 9 4.67 -21.23 -34.08
N ARG A 10 4.02 -20.97 -32.94
CA ARG A 10 3.39 -22.00 -32.07
C ARG A 10 2.44 -22.94 -32.83
N ASN A 11 1.83 -22.48 -33.94
CA ASN A 11 0.91 -23.26 -34.76
C ASN A 11 1.56 -23.91 -36.00
N ASP A 12 2.83 -23.66 -36.29
CA ASP A 12 3.54 -24.21 -37.45
C ASP A 12 3.83 -25.71 -37.27
N PRO A 13 4.06 -26.47 -38.36
CA PRO A 13 4.48 -27.86 -38.27
C PRO A 13 5.77 -28.00 -37.45
N CYS A 14 5.76 -28.91 -36.48
CA CYS A 14 6.88 -29.09 -35.57
C CYS A 14 8.14 -29.52 -36.32
N HIS A 15 9.27 -28.90 -35.98
CA HIS A 15 10.57 -29.16 -36.62
C HIS A 15 11.12 -30.59 -36.43
N CYS A 16 10.52 -31.39 -35.55
CA CYS A 16 10.93 -32.79 -35.34
C CYS A 16 10.39 -33.74 -36.43
N GLY A 17 9.65 -33.22 -37.43
CA GLY A 17 9.11 -34.01 -38.53
C GLY A 17 7.86 -34.83 -38.18
N SER A 18 7.25 -34.61 -37.02
CA SER A 18 6.07 -35.36 -36.56
C SER A 18 4.76 -35.00 -37.26
N GLY A 19 4.74 -33.93 -38.06
CA GLY A 19 3.53 -33.40 -38.70
C GLY A 19 2.52 -32.73 -37.76
N LYS A 20 2.76 -32.71 -36.44
CA LYS A 20 1.93 -32.04 -35.43
C LYS A 20 2.29 -30.55 -35.30
N LYS A 21 1.35 -29.71 -34.83
CA LYS A 21 1.64 -28.30 -34.52
C LYS A 21 2.71 -28.19 -33.42
N TYR A 22 3.63 -27.24 -33.53
CA TYR A 22 4.77 -27.05 -32.61
C TYR A 22 4.35 -27.01 -31.13
N LYS A 23 3.28 -26.26 -30.80
CA LYS A 23 2.71 -26.17 -29.45
C LYS A 23 2.18 -27.47 -28.85
N LYS A 24 1.87 -28.47 -29.68
CA LYS A 24 1.38 -29.80 -29.25
C LYS A 24 2.46 -30.88 -29.34
N CYS A 25 3.70 -30.49 -29.57
CA CYS A 25 4.80 -31.42 -29.78
C CYS A 25 6.04 -31.01 -28.99
N CYS A 26 6.98 -30.27 -29.60
CA CYS A 26 8.27 -29.98 -28.99
C CYS A 26 8.28 -28.71 -28.12
N LEU A 27 7.22 -27.90 -28.13
CA LEU A 27 7.21 -26.63 -27.40
C LEU A 27 7.55 -26.78 -25.91
N VAL A 28 6.91 -27.73 -25.20
CA VAL A 28 7.17 -27.92 -23.76
C VAL A 28 8.62 -28.35 -23.51
N ALA A 29 9.14 -29.29 -24.31
CA ALA A 29 10.51 -29.76 -24.18
C ALA A 29 11.54 -28.66 -24.50
N ASP A 30 11.24 -27.80 -25.47
CA ASP A 30 12.11 -26.68 -25.84
C ASP A 30 12.03 -25.53 -24.81
N GLU A 31 10.86 -25.31 -24.20
CA GLU A 31 10.67 -24.37 -23.09
C GLU A 31 11.44 -24.81 -21.84
N ASP A 32 11.35 -26.10 -21.49
CA ASP A 32 12.12 -26.70 -20.38
C ASP A 32 13.64 -26.60 -20.63
N ALA A 33 14.09 -26.93 -21.85
CA ALA A 33 15.49 -26.82 -22.23
C ALA A 33 15.97 -25.35 -22.23
N ALA A 34 15.12 -24.41 -22.66
CA ALA A 34 15.43 -22.99 -22.61
C ALA A 34 15.50 -22.46 -21.17
N GLN A 35 14.66 -22.98 -20.27
CA GLN A 35 14.66 -22.63 -18.86
C GLN A 35 15.92 -23.15 -18.14
N LEU A 36 16.30 -24.42 -18.36
CA LEU A 36 17.56 -24.97 -17.86
C LEU A 36 18.76 -24.16 -18.36
N ALA A 37 18.80 -23.81 -19.65
CA ALA A 37 19.87 -22.99 -20.20
C ALA A 37 19.89 -21.55 -19.64
N ARG A 38 18.75 -21.00 -19.22
CA ARG A 38 18.68 -19.69 -18.52
C ARG A 38 19.20 -19.80 -17.09
N GLU A 39 18.88 -20.88 -16.40
CA GLU A 39 19.37 -21.14 -15.03
C GLU A 39 20.88 -21.39 -15.01
N GLU A 40 21.43 -22.12 -16.00
CA GLU A 40 22.87 -22.31 -16.14
C GLU A 40 23.59 -20.99 -16.45
N ARG A 41 23.05 -20.17 -17.36
CA ARG A 41 23.59 -18.83 -17.63
C ARG A 41 23.55 -17.92 -16.40
N ARG A 42 22.48 -17.99 -15.60
CA ARG A 42 22.36 -17.24 -14.34
C ARG A 42 23.43 -17.66 -13.34
N LYS A 43 23.66 -18.97 -13.18
CA LYS A 43 24.73 -19.50 -12.31
C LYS A 43 26.13 -19.10 -12.80
N GLU A 44 26.36 -19.07 -14.12
CA GLU A 44 27.61 -18.58 -14.70
C GLU A 44 27.81 -17.07 -14.51
N GLU A 45 26.75 -16.26 -14.60
CA GLU A 45 26.81 -14.82 -14.33
C GLU A 45 27.07 -14.52 -12.85
N GLU A 46 26.40 -15.24 -11.93
CA GLU A 46 26.65 -15.15 -10.49
C GLU A 46 28.10 -15.53 -10.13
N ALA A 47 28.66 -16.55 -10.80
CA ALA A 47 30.06 -16.96 -10.64
C ALA A 47 31.06 -15.93 -11.21
N LYS A 48 30.69 -15.20 -12.27
CA LYS A 48 31.52 -14.10 -12.84
C LYS A 48 31.49 -12.85 -11.97
N ILE A 49 30.38 -12.58 -11.28
CA ILE A 49 30.27 -11.47 -10.31
C ILE A 49 31.16 -11.72 -9.09
N THR A 50 31.32 -12.98 -8.66
CA THR A 50 32.22 -13.36 -7.56
C THR A 50 33.71 -13.44 -7.97
N ALA A 51 34.04 -13.37 -9.26
CA ALA A 51 35.40 -13.52 -9.80
C ALA A 51 35.96 -12.26 -10.51
N GLY A 52 35.35 -11.08 -10.32
CA GLY A 52 35.83 -9.81 -10.90
C GLY A 52 37.17 -9.33 -10.30
N PRO A 53 37.94 -8.50 -11.03
CA PRO A 53 39.31 -8.14 -10.64
C PRO A 53 39.34 -7.29 -9.36
N ALA A 54 40.39 -7.51 -8.56
CA ALA A 54 40.68 -6.77 -7.33
C ALA A 54 40.54 -5.26 -7.57
N ARG A 55 39.48 -4.68 -6.99
CA ARG A 55 39.33 -3.23 -6.91
C ARG A 55 40.46 -2.71 -6.04
N HIS A 56 41.09 -1.61 -6.46
CA HIS A 56 42.07 -0.91 -5.65
C HIS A 56 41.49 -0.66 -4.26
N ASP A 57 42.14 -1.25 -3.26
CA ASP A 57 41.91 -1.01 -1.86
C ASP A 57 42.20 0.48 -1.57
N VAL A 58 41.16 1.31 -1.60
CA VAL A 58 41.11 2.39 -0.61
C VAL A 58 40.78 1.67 0.68
N GLU A 59 41.83 1.29 1.39
CA GLU A 59 41.79 0.68 2.71
C GLU A 59 40.84 1.51 3.58
N PRO A 60 39.61 1.06 3.87
CA PRO A 60 38.87 1.66 4.95
C PRO A 60 39.71 1.34 6.19
N ASP A 61 40.10 2.37 6.95
CA ASP A 61 40.76 2.23 8.24
C ASP A 61 39.96 1.22 9.09
N ARG A 62 40.40 -0.03 9.01
CA ARG A 62 39.97 -1.16 9.83
C ARG A 62 41.00 -1.28 10.93
N THR A 63 41.14 -0.22 11.72
CA THR A 63 41.35 -0.44 13.13
C THR A 63 40.21 -1.36 13.60
N PRO A 64 40.52 -2.54 14.15
CA PRO A 64 39.50 -3.38 14.74
C PRO A 64 38.87 -2.57 15.86
N VAL A 65 37.62 -2.14 15.68
CA VAL A 65 36.79 -1.78 16.83
C VAL A 65 36.68 -3.08 17.60
N LYS A 66 37.46 -3.16 18.69
CA LYS A 66 37.33 -4.23 19.68
C LYS A 66 35.86 -4.29 20.06
N ASP A 67 35.33 -5.50 20.20
CA ASP A 67 34.11 -5.73 20.96
C ASP A 67 34.32 -5.14 22.36
N GLY A 68 33.85 -3.90 22.54
CA GLY A 68 34.26 -3.02 23.62
C GLY A 68 33.89 -1.59 23.25
N ASP A 69 32.85 -1.09 23.92
CA ASP A 69 32.31 0.28 23.87
C ASP A 69 31.10 0.47 22.94
N TRP A 70 30.14 -0.47 23.01
CA TRP A 70 28.76 -0.05 23.13
C TRP A 70 28.58 0.56 24.52
N GLU A 71 28.80 1.87 24.66
CA GLU A 71 28.20 2.59 25.78
C GLU A 71 26.67 2.51 25.59
N MET A 72 26.07 1.49 26.21
CA MET A 72 24.73 1.62 26.77
C MET A 72 24.74 2.91 27.58
N ASP A 73 23.83 3.83 27.30
CA ASP A 73 23.56 4.96 28.19
C ASP A 73 23.35 4.40 29.61
N ALA A 74 24.28 4.73 30.50
CA ALA A 74 24.37 4.26 31.88
C ALA A 74 23.39 5.00 32.82
N ASP A 75 22.17 5.28 32.34
CA ASP A 75 21.06 5.79 33.15
C ASP A 75 19.87 4.81 33.14
N VAL A 76 20.15 3.52 32.98
CA VAL A 76 19.30 2.47 33.55
C VAL A 76 19.72 2.35 35.01
N GLU A 77 19.26 3.28 35.85
CA GLU A 77 19.32 3.07 37.29
C GLU A 77 18.65 1.73 37.61
N ASP A 78 19.38 0.91 38.37
CA ASP A 78 19.06 -0.45 38.79
C ASP A 78 17.56 -0.72 38.94
N ILE A 79 16.99 -1.42 37.95
CA ILE A 79 15.73 -2.13 38.13
C ILE A 79 15.99 -3.18 39.22
N PRO A 80 15.31 -3.12 40.39
CA PRO A 80 15.50 -4.09 41.45
C PRO A 80 15.26 -5.50 40.90
N ALA A 81 16.13 -6.45 41.26
CA ALA A 81 16.11 -7.84 40.77
C ALA A 81 14.80 -8.61 41.05
N ASP A 82 13.87 -8.00 41.78
CA ASP A 82 12.55 -8.54 42.11
C ASP A 82 11.41 -8.01 41.22
N GLU A 83 11.68 -7.13 40.24
CA GLU A 83 10.70 -6.79 39.21
C GLU A 83 10.59 -7.93 38.17
N PRO A 84 9.38 -8.36 37.80
CA PRO A 84 9.20 -9.41 36.79
C PRO A 84 9.86 -8.93 35.52
N GLN A 85 10.86 -9.70 35.06
CA GLN A 85 11.51 -9.49 33.77
C GLN A 85 10.41 -9.27 32.74
N VAL A 86 10.28 -8.03 32.25
CA VAL A 86 9.50 -7.75 31.05
C VAL A 86 10.33 -8.35 29.93
N THR A 87 10.16 -9.66 29.75
CA THR A 87 10.53 -10.31 28.51
C THR A 87 9.85 -9.49 27.43
N ASP A 88 10.64 -9.11 26.43
CA ASP A 88 10.15 -8.48 25.22
C ASP A 88 9.11 -9.43 24.61
N ARG A 89 7.85 -9.29 25.04
CA ARG A 89 6.72 -10.15 24.71
C ARG A 89 6.21 -9.83 23.30
N CYS A 90 7.08 -9.31 22.43
CA CYS A 90 6.92 -9.47 21.01
C CYS A 90 7.09 -10.96 20.73
N GLY A 91 5.99 -11.70 20.87
CA GLY A 91 5.97 -13.13 20.60
C GLY A 91 6.57 -13.38 19.22
N SER A 92 7.37 -14.43 19.07
CA SER A 92 7.74 -14.91 17.74
C SER A 92 6.45 -15.12 16.95
N TRP A 93 6.40 -14.61 15.71
CA TRP A 93 5.33 -14.91 14.76
C TRP A 93 5.12 -16.42 14.78
N THR A 94 3.95 -16.82 15.27
CA THR A 94 3.68 -18.19 15.67
C THR A 94 3.66 -19.15 14.50
N ASP A 95 3.84 -20.43 14.81
CA ASP A 95 3.53 -21.62 14.01
C ASP A 95 2.04 -21.72 13.62
N ALA A 96 1.37 -20.59 13.36
CA ALA A 96 -0.02 -20.55 12.94
C ALA A 96 -0.16 -21.34 11.63
N PRO A 97 -1.11 -22.28 11.56
CA PRO A 97 -1.22 -23.14 10.39
C PRO A 97 -1.60 -22.29 9.19
N LEU A 98 -0.76 -22.33 8.15
CA LEU A 98 -1.05 -21.69 6.87
C LEU A 98 -2.37 -22.23 6.32
N ARG A 99 -3.23 -21.32 5.88
CA ARG A 99 -4.56 -21.59 5.34
C ARG A 99 -4.62 -21.18 3.88
N HIS A 100 -5.45 -21.89 3.13
CA HIS A 100 -5.78 -21.54 1.75
C HIS A 100 -7.12 -20.84 1.74
N TYR A 101 -7.22 -19.73 1.00
CA TYR A 101 -8.44 -18.97 0.86
C TYR A 101 -8.97 -19.05 -0.57
N PRO A 102 -10.28 -18.79 -0.78
CA PRO A 102 -10.87 -18.77 -2.11
C PRO A 102 -10.09 -17.84 -3.04
N GLN A 103 -9.97 -18.24 -4.30
CA GLN A 103 -9.41 -17.41 -5.37
C GLN A 103 -10.50 -17.11 -6.40
N PRO A 104 -10.35 -16.03 -7.18
CA PRO A 104 -11.22 -15.79 -8.33
C PRO A 104 -11.32 -17.03 -9.23
N PRO A 105 -12.53 -17.41 -9.66
CA PRO A 105 -12.69 -18.59 -10.51
C PRO A 105 -12.02 -18.36 -11.87
N PRO A 106 -11.31 -19.35 -12.43
CA PRO A 106 -10.67 -19.19 -13.74
C PRO A 106 -11.71 -19.10 -14.85
N ILE A 107 -11.39 -18.38 -15.93
CA ILE A 107 -12.20 -18.33 -17.14
C ILE A 107 -12.14 -19.69 -17.85
N PRO A 108 -13.28 -20.31 -18.22
CA PRO A 108 -13.30 -21.56 -18.96
C PRO A 108 -12.63 -21.45 -20.34
N ASP A 109 -12.13 -22.57 -20.84
CA ASP A 109 -11.61 -22.67 -22.21
C ASP A 109 -12.74 -22.39 -23.22
N ALA A 110 -12.41 -21.61 -24.25
CA ALA A 110 -13.34 -21.29 -25.34
C ALA A 110 -13.50 -22.49 -26.29
N THR A 111 -14.68 -22.66 -26.87
CA THR A 111 -14.86 -23.58 -28.01
C THR A 111 -14.32 -22.94 -29.30
N PRO A 112 -13.98 -23.72 -30.34
CA PRO A 112 -13.50 -23.18 -31.61
C PRO A 112 -14.47 -22.17 -32.26
N GLU A 113 -15.77 -22.33 -32.05
CA GLU A 113 -16.80 -21.40 -32.53
C GLU A 113 -16.73 -20.05 -31.80
N VAL A 114 -16.51 -20.09 -30.48
CA VAL A 114 -16.33 -18.87 -29.66
C VAL A 114 -15.02 -18.17 -30.02
N GLU A 115 -13.93 -18.93 -30.17
CA GLU A 115 -12.63 -18.40 -30.60
C GLU A 115 -12.74 -17.65 -31.93
N ALA A 116 -13.46 -18.21 -32.91
CA ALA A 116 -13.63 -17.56 -34.21
C ALA A 116 -14.35 -16.20 -34.12
N VAL A 117 -15.36 -16.08 -33.25
CA VAL A 117 -16.07 -14.81 -33.01
C VAL A 117 -15.17 -13.79 -32.31
N VAL A 118 -14.46 -14.23 -31.27
CA VAL A 118 -13.51 -13.42 -30.50
C VAL A 118 -12.37 -12.90 -31.39
N ASP A 119 -11.77 -13.77 -32.19
CA ASP A 119 -10.69 -13.43 -33.12
C ASP A 119 -11.15 -12.39 -34.15
N ALA A 120 -12.33 -12.59 -34.73
CA ALA A 120 -12.90 -11.65 -35.68
C ALA A 120 -13.15 -10.27 -35.04
N TRP A 121 -13.58 -10.21 -33.78
CA TRP A 121 -13.70 -8.95 -33.04
C TRP A 121 -12.33 -8.30 -32.79
N TRP A 122 -11.35 -9.04 -32.31
CA TRP A 122 -10.00 -8.52 -32.06
C TRP A 122 -9.30 -7.99 -33.32
N GLN A 123 -9.53 -8.58 -34.50
CA GLN A 123 -9.01 -8.05 -35.76
C GLN A 123 -9.52 -6.63 -36.06
N ARG A 124 -10.77 -6.33 -35.66
CA ARG A 124 -11.39 -5.01 -35.82
C ARG A 124 -11.01 -4.06 -34.67
N PHE A 125 -10.86 -4.59 -33.46
CA PHE A 125 -10.59 -3.79 -32.26
C PHE A 125 -9.12 -3.37 -32.14
N LYS A 126 -8.17 -4.21 -32.55
CA LYS A 126 -6.72 -3.93 -32.44
C LYS A 126 -6.29 -2.58 -33.03
N PRO A 127 -6.74 -2.16 -34.24
CA PRO A 127 -6.42 -0.83 -34.77
C PRO A 127 -6.92 0.30 -33.88
N VAL A 128 -8.14 0.18 -33.35
CA VAL A 128 -8.77 1.18 -32.48
C VAL A 128 -8.04 1.27 -31.13
N TYR A 129 -7.74 0.11 -30.53
CA TYR A 129 -6.95 0.00 -29.30
C TYR A 129 -5.58 0.68 -29.44
N ARG A 130 -4.87 0.45 -30.55
CA ARG A 130 -3.57 1.07 -30.83
C ARG A 130 -3.63 2.58 -31.00
N GLN A 131 -4.75 3.10 -31.50
CA GLN A 131 -4.98 4.54 -31.64
C GLN A 131 -5.38 5.20 -30.32
N ARG A 132 -5.71 4.41 -29.28
CA ARG A 132 -6.25 4.88 -27.99
C ARG A 132 -7.49 5.77 -28.15
N ASP A 133 -8.31 5.46 -29.16
CA ASP A 133 -9.59 6.12 -29.37
C ASP A 133 -10.60 5.57 -28.38
N LEU A 134 -10.74 6.25 -27.23
CA LEU A 134 -11.58 5.81 -26.11
C LEU A 134 -13.04 5.64 -26.53
N ASP A 135 -13.59 6.56 -27.32
CA ASP A 135 -14.99 6.52 -27.72
C ASP A 135 -15.28 5.36 -28.67
N ALA A 136 -14.39 5.13 -29.63
CA ALA A 136 -14.49 3.97 -30.52
C ALA A 136 -14.27 2.66 -29.77
N MET A 137 -13.32 2.60 -28.82
CA MET A 137 -13.11 1.42 -27.96
C MET A 137 -14.38 1.10 -27.18
N HIS A 138 -14.97 2.10 -26.53
CA HIS A 138 -16.22 1.94 -25.78
C HIS A 138 -17.36 1.47 -26.67
N ALA A 139 -17.59 2.10 -27.81
CA ALA A 139 -18.66 1.71 -28.72
C ALA A 139 -18.51 0.25 -29.20
N MET A 140 -17.28 -0.19 -29.48
CA MET A 140 -17.00 -1.57 -29.89
C MET A 140 -17.16 -2.58 -28.75
N MET A 141 -16.78 -2.22 -27.53
CA MET A 141 -16.98 -3.05 -26.34
C MET A 141 -18.46 -3.17 -25.99
N ASP A 142 -19.17 -2.04 -25.92
CA ASP A 142 -20.59 -1.98 -25.57
C ASP A 142 -21.44 -2.78 -26.58
N ALA A 143 -21.15 -2.66 -27.88
CA ALA A 143 -21.80 -3.47 -28.92
C ALA A 143 -21.57 -4.97 -28.72
N PHE A 144 -20.33 -5.39 -28.45
CA PHE A 144 -20.02 -6.80 -28.24
C PHE A 144 -20.65 -7.34 -26.94
N PHE A 145 -20.65 -6.54 -25.87
CA PHE A 145 -21.24 -6.92 -24.58
C PHE A 145 -22.75 -7.13 -24.71
N ALA A 146 -23.41 -6.32 -25.51
CA ALA A 146 -24.85 -6.45 -25.78
C ALA A 146 -25.19 -7.64 -26.71
N GLU A 147 -24.41 -7.84 -27.77
CA GLU A 147 -24.68 -8.89 -28.78
C GLU A 147 -24.23 -10.29 -28.33
N HIS A 148 -23.15 -10.36 -27.55
CA HIS A 148 -22.46 -11.61 -27.20
C HIS A 148 -22.04 -11.66 -25.72
N PRO A 149 -22.96 -11.47 -24.75
CA PRO A 149 -22.62 -11.43 -23.32
C PRO A 149 -21.95 -12.73 -22.84
N ASP A 150 -22.33 -13.87 -23.40
CA ASP A 150 -21.76 -15.19 -23.10
C ASP A 150 -20.29 -15.34 -23.54
N LYS A 151 -19.82 -14.49 -24.45
CA LYS A 151 -18.46 -14.58 -25.03
C LYS A 151 -17.48 -13.57 -24.45
N VAL A 152 -17.96 -12.62 -23.64
CA VAL A 152 -17.15 -11.56 -23.02
C VAL A 152 -15.97 -12.11 -22.21
N PRO A 153 -16.12 -13.18 -21.40
CA PRO A 153 -14.99 -13.77 -20.69
C PRO A 153 -13.83 -14.18 -21.59
N HIS A 154 -14.13 -14.64 -22.79
CA HIS A 154 -13.15 -15.12 -23.76
C HIS A 154 -12.49 -14.00 -24.58
N LEU A 155 -12.91 -12.74 -24.41
CA LEU A 155 -12.16 -11.62 -24.97
C LEU A 155 -10.81 -11.42 -24.27
N HIS A 156 -10.63 -11.96 -23.06
CA HIS A 156 -9.43 -11.79 -22.24
C HIS A 156 -9.04 -10.32 -21.99
N LEU A 157 -10.02 -9.41 -21.92
CA LEU A 157 -9.78 -7.98 -21.71
C LEU A 157 -9.03 -7.69 -20.39
N HIS A 158 -9.18 -8.56 -19.40
CA HIS A 158 -8.51 -8.46 -18.10
C HIS A 158 -6.99 -8.53 -18.17
N GLN A 159 -6.38 -9.11 -19.21
CA GLN A 159 -4.93 -9.32 -19.23
C GLN A 159 -4.14 -8.01 -19.33
N GLU A 160 -4.53 -7.12 -20.24
CA GLU A 160 -3.82 -5.86 -20.48
C GLU A 160 -4.81 -4.72 -20.82
N CYS A 161 -5.80 -5.02 -21.67
CA CYS A 161 -6.68 -4.01 -22.25
C CYS A 161 -7.43 -3.19 -21.18
N LEU A 162 -8.01 -3.81 -20.16
CA LEU A 162 -8.73 -3.09 -19.10
C LEU A 162 -7.80 -2.24 -18.24
N LEU A 163 -6.57 -2.70 -17.99
CA LEU A 163 -5.58 -1.96 -17.21
C LEU A 163 -5.10 -0.71 -17.96
N GLU A 164 -4.76 -0.85 -19.24
CA GLU A 164 -4.39 0.31 -20.08
C GLU A 164 -5.57 1.27 -20.27
N TRP A 165 -6.78 0.72 -20.43
CA TRP A 165 -8.00 1.48 -20.62
C TRP A 165 -8.34 2.34 -19.40
N GLN A 166 -8.30 1.80 -18.17
CA GLN A 166 -8.56 2.60 -16.96
C GLN A 166 -7.58 3.76 -16.83
N VAL A 167 -6.29 3.52 -17.11
CA VAL A 167 -5.24 4.53 -17.06
C VAL A 167 -5.53 5.62 -18.10
N ALA A 168 -5.86 5.24 -19.33
CA ALA A 168 -6.21 6.20 -20.39
C ALA A 168 -7.45 7.04 -20.04
N MET A 169 -8.48 6.44 -19.42
CA MET A 169 -9.67 7.16 -18.93
C MET A 169 -9.32 8.17 -17.84
N CYS A 170 -8.47 7.80 -16.88
CA CYS A 170 -7.98 8.71 -15.85
C CYS A 170 -7.21 9.89 -16.47
N LYS A 171 -6.30 9.63 -17.41
CA LYS A 171 -5.52 10.68 -18.12
C LYS A 171 -6.40 11.62 -18.94
N ALA A 172 -7.54 11.13 -19.44
CA ALA A 172 -8.52 11.93 -20.15
C ALA A 172 -9.48 12.71 -19.22
N GLY A 173 -9.35 12.58 -17.89
CA GLY A 173 -10.24 13.22 -16.92
C GLY A 173 -11.65 12.62 -16.89
N ARG A 174 -11.87 11.42 -17.45
CA ARG A 174 -13.19 10.77 -17.59
C ARG A 174 -13.51 9.86 -16.39
N ARG A 175 -13.15 10.27 -15.17
CA ARG A 175 -13.30 9.42 -13.95
C ARG A 175 -14.75 9.06 -13.62
N ALA A 176 -15.70 9.97 -13.83
CA ALA A 176 -17.12 9.69 -13.61
C ALA A 176 -17.62 8.55 -14.51
N GLU A 177 -17.26 8.61 -15.79
CA GLU A 177 -17.61 7.56 -16.76
C GLU A 177 -16.85 6.25 -16.49
N LEU A 178 -15.56 6.35 -16.12
CA LEU A 178 -14.79 5.19 -15.70
C LEU A 178 -15.48 4.46 -14.55
N ALA A 179 -15.95 5.19 -13.54
CA ALA A 179 -16.66 4.60 -12.40
C ALA A 179 -17.93 3.86 -12.84
N ASP A 180 -18.77 4.47 -13.69
CA ASP A 180 -19.98 3.83 -14.20
C ASP A 180 -19.68 2.55 -14.98
N ARG A 181 -18.65 2.58 -15.83
CA ARG A 181 -18.26 1.45 -16.66
C ARG A 181 -17.65 0.32 -15.84
N LEU A 182 -16.80 0.63 -14.86
CA LEU A 182 -16.24 -0.38 -13.94
C LEU A 182 -17.34 -1.00 -13.07
N LEU A 183 -18.28 -0.21 -12.55
CA LEU A 183 -19.45 -0.74 -11.82
C LEU A 183 -20.30 -1.68 -12.69
N SER A 184 -20.54 -1.32 -13.97
CA SER A 184 -21.26 -2.19 -14.90
C SER A 184 -20.48 -3.48 -15.17
N LEU A 185 -19.18 -3.39 -15.46
CA LEU A 185 -18.32 -4.57 -15.69
C LEU A 185 -18.30 -5.48 -14.46
N ARG A 186 -18.21 -4.89 -13.26
CA ARG A 186 -18.24 -5.58 -11.97
C ARG A 186 -19.53 -6.36 -11.76
N ARG A 187 -20.67 -5.78 -12.13
CA ARG A 187 -22.01 -6.39 -11.98
C ARG A 187 -22.29 -7.44 -13.05
N ASP A 188 -22.05 -7.10 -14.32
CA ASP A 188 -22.54 -7.85 -15.46
C ASP A 188 -21.57 -8.95 -15.90
N PHE A 189 -20.26 -8.76 -15.65
CA PHE A 189 -19.19 -9.67 -16.06
C PHE A 189 -18.20 -9.98 -14.94
N PRO A 190 -18.66 -10.49 -13.77
CA PRO A 190 -17.80 -10.73 -12.60
C PRO A 190 -16.65 -11.68 -12.91
N LEU A 191 -16.86 -12.71 -13.73
CA LEU A 191 -15.80 -13.65 -14.13
C LEU A 191 -14.60 -12.97 -14.82
N VAL A 192 -14.81 -11.84 -15.50
CA VAL A 192 -13.74 -11.03 -16.09
C VAL A 192 -13.15 -10.07 -15.07
N TYR A 193 -14.01 -9.35 -14.36
CA TYR A 193 -13.57 -8.32 -13.42
C TYR A 193 -12.75 -8.93 -12.29
N ASP A 194 -13.20 -10.05 -11.73
CA ASP A 194 -12.59 -10.72 -10.58
C ASP A 194 -11.18 -11.24 -10.89
N GLN A 195 -10.77 -11.35 -12.17
CA GLN A 195 -9.39 -11.71 -12.52
C GLN A 195 -8.37 -10.62 -12.18
N ILE A 196 -8.82 -9.35 -12.10
CA ILE A 196 -7.94 -8.18 -11.94
C ILE A 196 -8.53 -7.12 -11.01
N PHE A 197 -9.48 -7.49 -10.15
CA PHE A 197 -10.19 -6.54 -9.29
C PHE A 197 -9.24 -5.73 -8.41
N GLN A 198 -8.14 -6.33 -7.97
CA GLN A 198 -7.13 -5.69 -7.13
C GLN A 198 -6.51 -4.45 -7.80
N TYR A 199 -6.45 -4.42 -9.13
CA TYR A 199 -5.95 -3.28 -9.90
C TYR A 199 -7.04 -2.25 -10.25
N LEU A 200 -8.32 -2.65 -10.18
CA LEU A 200 -9.45 -1.82 -10.62
C LEU A 200 -10.15 -1.15 -9.43
N ASP A 201 -10.32 -1.85 -8.32
CA ASP A 201 -11.08 -1.39 -7.16
C ASP A 201 -10.46 -0.17 -6.46
N PRO A 202 -9.12 -0.02 -6.32
CA PRO A 202 -8.51 1.23 -5.84
C PRO A 202 -8.87 2.44 -6.71
N THR A 203 -8.64 2.34 -8.03
CA THR A 203 -8.98 3.40 -8.99
C THR A 203 -10.48 3.70 -9.00
N LEU A 204 -11.32 2.67 -8.88
CA LEU A 204 -12.77 2.81 -8.79
C LEU A 204 -13.17 3.56 -7.52
N ALA A 205 -12.62 3.20 -6.36
CA ALA A 205 -12.84 3.89 -5.09
C ALA A 205 -12.46 5.36 -5.21
N THR A 206 -11.25 5.67 -5.70
CA THR A 206 -10.80 7.04 -5.92
C THR A 206 -11.72 7.79 -6.87
N SER A 207 -12.15 7.16 -7.96
CA SER A 207 -13.05 7.79 -8.95
C SER A 207 -14.43 8.09 -8.37
N LEU A 208 -15.00 7.20 -7.56
CA LEU A 208 -16.25 7.44 -6.84
C LEU A 208 -16.11 8.60 -5.84
N ILE A 209 -15.02 8.62 -5.06
CA ILE A 209 -14.74 9.69 -4.09
C ILE A 209 -14.62 11.05 -4.81
N ALA A 210 -13.78 11.11 -5.84
CA ALA A 210 -13.52 12.32 -6.62
C ALA A 210 -14.79 12.89 -7.27
N CYS A 211 -15.72 12.01 -7.65
CA CYS A 211 -16.98 12.40 -8.28
C CYS A 211 -18.10 12.70 -7.26
N GLY A 212 -17.80 12.73 -5.96
CA GLY A 212 -18.78 12.98 -4.90
C GLY A 212 -19.77 11.83 -4.66
N ARG A 213 -19.46 10.63 -5.17
CA ARG A 213 -20.25 9.38 -5.03
C ARG A 213 -19.71 8.49 -3.92
N THR A 214 -19.22 9.12 -2.84
CA THR A 214 -18.50 8.45 -1.75
C THR A 214 -19.33 7.36 -1.07
N GLU A 215 -20.66 7.48 -1.02
CA GLU A 215 -21.52 6.46 -0.38
C GLU A 215 -21.59 5.15 -1.18
N GLU A 216 -21.20 5.13 -2.45
CA GLU A 216 -21.15 3.91 -3.26
C GLU A 216 -19.89 3.07 -2.98
N VAL A 217 -18.89 3.63 -2.29
CA VAL A 217 -17.60 2.96 -2.03
C VAL A 217 -17.76 1.70 -1.20
N SER A 218 -18.66 1.67 -0.20
CA SER A 218 -18.91 0.44 0.58
C SER A 218 -19.37 -0.72 -0.29
N GLY A 219 -20.06 -0.43 -1.40
CA GLY A 219 -20.65 -1.44 -2.30
C GLY A 219 -19.66 -2.15 -3.21
N ILE A 220 -18.37 -1.78 -3.19
CA ILE A 220 -17.33 -2.40 -4.02
C ILE A 220 -16.29 -3.20 -3.22
N LEU A 221 -16.37 -3.21 -1.89
CA LEU A 221 -15.34 -3.79 -1.00
C LEU A 221 -15.47 -5.31 -0.82
N ASP A 222 -16.53 -5.92 -1.33
CA ASP A 222 -16.86 -7.33 -1.12
C ASP A 222 -15.85 -8.30 -1.72
N ARG A 223 -15.06 -7.91 -2.72
CA ARG A 223 -14.06 -8.79 -3.34
C ARG A 223 -12.85 -9.06 -2.47
N PHE A 224 -12.33 -8.03 -1.80
CA PHE A 224 -11.29 -8.23 -0.78
C PHE A 224 -11.82 -8.98 0.44
N THR A 225 -13.14 -9.07 0.62
CA THR A 225 -13.74 -9.97 1.63
C THR A 225 -13.86 -11.40 1.11
N ALA A 226 -14.22 -11.58 -0.17
CA ALA A 226 -14.36 -12.90 -0.80
C ALA A 226 -13.01 -13.59 -1.06
N TYR A 227 -11.98 -12.80 -1.37
CA TYR A 227 -10.62 -13.24 -1.71
C TYR A 227 -9.59 -12.54 -0.80
N PRO A 228 -9.61 -12.80 0.51
CA PRO A 228 -8.96 -11.96 1.51
C PRO A 228 -7.43 -12.07 1.59
N ASP A 229 -6.85 -13.04 0.89
CA ASP A 229 -5.39 -13.18 0.74
C ASP A 229 -4.91 -12.86 -0.68
N HIS A 230 -5.80 -12.36 -1.54
CA HIS A 230 -5.48 -12.01 -2.91
C HIS A 230 -4.81 -10.64 -2.96
N ASP A 231 -3.50 -10.65 -3.21
CA ASP A 231 -2.64 -9.47 -3.42
C ASP A 231 -2.77 -8.38 -2.34
N ALA A 232 -2.10 -8.63 -1.21
CA ALA A 232 -2.16 -7.78 -0.02
C ALA A 232 -1.64 -6.35 -0.23
N ASP A 233 -0.81 -6.11 -1.24
CA ASP A 233 -0.28 -4.76 -1.52
C ASP A 233 -1.39 -3.82 -2.04
N TYR A 234 -2.27 -4.32 -2.91
CA TYR A 234 -3.42 -3.55 -3.40
C TYR A 234 -4.50 -3.36 -2.33
N LEU A 235 -4.65 -4.33 -1.42
CA LEU A 235 -5.49 -4.13 -0.23
C LEU A 235 -4.94 -2.98 0.63
N ALA A 236 -3.62 -2.91 0.81
CA ALA A 236 -2.99 -1.81 1.54
C ALA A 236 -3.25 -0.46 0.87
N GLU A 237 -3.13 -0.41 -0.46
CA GLU A 237 -3.44 0.80 -1.24
C GLU A 237 -4.91 1.24 -1.11
N LEU A 238 -5.85 0.30 -1.21
CA LEU A 238 -7.27 0.59 -1.01
C LEU A 238 -7.56 1.11 0.40
N LEU A 239 -6.95 0.51 1.44
CA LEU A 239 -7.09 0.98 2.81
C LEU A 239 -6.57 2.42 2.98
N GLU A 240 -5.41 2.75 2.38
CA GLU A 240 -4.88 4.12 2.39
C GLU A 240 -5.83 5.11 1.70
N ILE A 241 -6.43 4.75 0.56
CA ILE A 241 -7.44 5.57 -0.13
C ILE A 241 -8.66 5.81 0.78
N LEU A 242 -9.18 4.77 1.44
CA LEU A 242 -10.32 4.87 2.35
C LEU A 242 -10.01 5.74 3.58
N LEU A 243 -8.80 5.64 4.12
CA LEU A 243 -8.33 6.48 5.22
C LEU A 243 -8.25 7.95 4.80
N VAL A 244 -7.69 8.23 3.62
CA VAL A 244 -7.66 9.58 3.05
C VAL A 244 -9.07 10.09 2.73
N ALA A 245 -10.04 9.21 2.47
CA ALA A 245 -11.44 9.58 2.27
C ALA A 245 -12.27 9.69 3.55
N ASN A 246 -11.65 9.52 4.73
CA ASN A 246 -12.32 9.51 6.03
C ASN A 246 -13.39 8.41 6.19
N ARG A 247 -13.17 7.23 5.61
CA ARG A 247 -14.09 6.08 5.59
C ARG A 247 -13.70 5.00 6.60
N GLN A 248 -13.63 5.37 7.89
CA GLN A 248 -13.23 4.47 8.97
C GLN A 248 -14.06 3.17 9.03
N ASP A 249 -15.38 3.27 8.87
CA ASP A 249 -16.25 2.10 8.99
C ASP A 249 -15.93 1.05 7.90
N ASP A 250 -15.59 1.50 6.69
CA ASP A 250 -15.15 0.65 5.58
C ASP A 250 -13.76 0.05 5.85
N VAL A 251 -12.83 0.85 6.37
CA VAL A 251 -11.49 0.39 6.80
C VAL A 251 -11.61 -0.73 7.83
N PHE A 252 -12.45 -0.54 8.86
CA PHE A 252 -12.66 -1.54 9.90
C PHE A 252 -13.41 -2.78 9.40
N ALA A 253 -14.37 -2.61 8.49
CA ALA A 253 -15.05 -3.73 7.84
C ALA A 253 -14.05 -4.62 7.05
N LEU A 254 -13.19 -4.00 6.24
CA LEU A 254 -12.12 -4.72 5.53
C LEU A 254 -11.11 -5.33 6.48
N ALA A 255 -10.70 -4.61 7.52
CA ALA A 255 -9.75 -5.11 8.51
C ALA A 255 -10.25 -6.37 9.21
N ARG A 256 -11.51 -6.40 9.64
CA ARG A 256 -12.16 -7.60 10.20
C ARG A 256 -12.17 -8.77 9.22
N ALA A 257 -12.44 -8.50 7.95
CA ALA A 257 -12.51 -9.53 6.91
C ALA A 257 -11.13 -10.10 6.53
N THR A 258 -10.06 -9.29 6.61
CA THR A 258 -8.77 -9.59 5.99
C THR A 258 -7.62 -9.83 6.98
N ALA A 259 -7.72 -9.37 8.23
CA ALA A 259 -6.63 -9.46 9.19
C ALA A 259 -6.18 -10.90 9.49
N VAL A 260 -7.12 -11.77 9.89
CA VAL A 260 -6.81 -13.18 10.16
C VAL A 260 -6.42 -13.91 8.87
N PRO A 261 -7.12 -13.71 7.73
CA PRO A 261 -6.67 -14.29 6.47
C PRO A 261 -5.26 -13.91 6.05
N GLY A 262 -4.93 -12.63 6.08
CA GLY A 262 -3.61 -12.13 5.74
C GLY A 262 -2.52 -12.68 6.66
N ALA A 263 -2.76 -12.75 7.96
CA ALA A 263 -1.80 -13.29 8.92
C ALA A 263 -1.61 -14.82 8.83
N CYS A 264 -2.53 -15.54 8.19
CA CYS A 264 -2.51 -17.00 8.06
C CYS A 264 -2.28 -17.48 6.61
N SER A 265 -2.05 -16.60 5.63
CA SER A 265 -1.89 -17.00 4.23
C SER A 265 -0.41 -17.18 3.87
N SER A 266 -0.12 -18.18 3.03
CA SER A 266 1.21 -18.34 2.42
C SER A 266 1.50 -17.32 1.32
N HIS A 267 0.49 -16.60 0.84
CA HIS A 267 0.62 -15.59 -0.21
C HIS A 267 0.93 -14.19 0.32
N VAL A 268 0.81 -13.98 1.64
CA VAL A 268 0.98 -12.68 2.28
C VAL A 268 2.26 -12.68 3.09
N ILE A 269 3.11 -11.68 2.85
CA ILE A 269 4.33 -11.48 3.63
C ILE A 269 3.99 -10.70 4.90
N GLY A 270 4.45 -11.20 6.06
CA GLY A 270 4.14 -10.60 7.36
C GLY A 270 2.71 -10.93 7.79
N TYR A 271 2.02 -9.96 8.38
CA TYR A 271 0.69 -10.15 8.98
C TYR A 271 -0.45 -9.55 8.14
N GLY A 272 -0.15 -9.02 6.95
CA GLY A 272 -1.11 -8.36 6.06
C GLY A 272 -1.57 -6.98 6.54
N PRO A 273 -2.15 -6.15 5.66
CA PRO A 273 -2.48 -4.76 5.96
C PRO A 273 -3.75 -4.59 6.83
N GLY A 274 -4.56 -5.64 7.02
CA GLY A 274 -5.77 -5.57 7.84
C GLY A 274 -5.51 -5.58 9.35
N VAL A 275 -4.44 -6.23 9.81
CA VAL A 275 -4.15 -6.41 11.24
C VAL A 275 -3.93 -5.09 12.00
N PRO A 276 -3.15 -4.10 11.49
CA PRO A 276 -3.00 -2.81 12.17
C PRO A 276 -4.33 -2.11 12.42
N TRP A 277 -5.26 -2.20 11.46
CA TRP A 277 -6.54 -1.52 11.55
C TRP A 277 -7.55 -2.29 12.41
N LEU A 278 -7.49 -3.62 12.44
CA LEU A 278 -8.30 -4.44 13.35
C LEU A 278 -7.88 -4.23 14.81
N THR A 279 -6.57 -4.22 15.06
CA THR A 279 -6.05 -3.92 16.41
C THR A 279 -6.33 -2.48 16.81
N PHE A 280 -6.23 -1.54 15.87
CA PHE A 280 -6.58 -0.16 16.13
C PHE A 280 -8.06 0.03 16.46
N GLU A 281 -8.97 -0.65 15.75
CA GLU A 281 -10.40 -0.66 16.07
C GLU A 281 -10.67 -1.02 17.54
N ALA A 282 -10.00 -2.06 18.06
CA ALA A 282 -10.13 -2.47 19.46
C ALA A 282 -9.72 -1.37 20.48
N THR A 283 -8.91 -0.40 20.05
CA THR A 283 -8.43 0.72 20.87
C THR A 283 -9.42 1.89 20.88
N VAL A 284 -10.24 2.05 19.83
CA VAL A 284 -11.16 3.19 19.64
C VAL A 284 -12.10 3.44 20.85
N PRO A 285 -12.77 2.43 21.44
CA PRO A 285 -13.67 2.69 22.56
C PRO A 285 -12.98 3.30 23.79
N VAL A 286 -11.70 2.99 24.01
CA VAL A 286 -10.90 3.58 25.10
C VAL A 286 -10.48 5.01 24.74
N LEU A 287 -10.15 5.25 23.46
CA LEU A 287 -9.86 6.59 22.95
C LEU A 287 -11.04 7.55 23.12
N GLU A 288 -12.24 7.11 22.73
CA GLU A 288 -13.48 7.88 22.87
C GLU A 288 -13.78 8.27 24.32
N ARG A 289 -13.52 7.38 25.27
CA ARG A 289 -13.74 7.64 26.70
C ARG A 289 -12.65 8.50 27.34
N ARG A 290 -11.51 8.71 26.66
CA ARG A 290 -10.33 9.39 27.23
C ARG A 290 -9.84 8.73 28.53
N ASP A 291 -9.95 7.41 28.58
CA ASP A 291 -9.76 6.64 29.81
C ASP A 291 -8.41 5.93 29.82
N ALA A 292 -7.57 6.25 30.81
CA ALA A 292 -6.25 5.67 31.02
C ALA A 292 -6.17 4.88 32.34
N SER A 293 -7.31 4.55 32.94
CA SER A 293 -7.40 3.80 34.20
C SER A 293 -6.87 2.38 34.07
N ASP A 294 -6.62 1.74 35.22
CA ASP A 294 -6.24 0.33 35.28
C ASP A 294 -7.36 -0.55 34.70
N GLU A 295 -8.62 -0.17 34.93
CA GLU A 295 -9.79 -0.82 34.33
C GLU A 295 -9.79 -0.72 32.80
N ALA A 296 -9.41 0.43 32.25
CA ALA A 296 -9.28 0.62 30.80
C ALA A 296 -8.13 -0.20 30.20
N VAL A 297 -7.01 -0.32 30.92
CA VAL A 297 -5.89 -1.20 30.53
C VAL A 297 -6.37 -2.64 30.44
N VAL A 298 -7.06 -3.13 31.46
CA VAL A 298 -7.61 -4.50 31.47
C VAL A 298 -8.63 -4.71 30.34
N ALA A 299 -9.54 -3.75 30.14
CA ALA A 299 -10.53 -3.82 29.07
C ALA A 299 -9.89 -3.85 27.67
N LEU A 300 -8.81 -3.08 27.47
CA LEU A 300 -8.07 -3.06 26.21
C LEU A 300 -7.38 -4.40 25.94
N VAL A 301 -6.71 -4.97 26.94
CA VAL A 301 -6.09 -6.30 26.83
C VAL A 301 -7.14 -7.36 26.47
N GLN A 302 -8.28 -7.36 27.16
CA GLN A 302 -9.40 -8.27 26.85
C GLN A 302 -9.93 -8.09 25.43
N ALA A 303 -10.04 -6.85 24.95
CA ALA A 303 -10.46 -6.57 23.58
C ALA A 303 -9.47 -7.12 22.55
N TYR A 304 -8.16 -6.98 22.80
CA TYR A 304 -7.11 -7.54 21.95
C TYR A 304 -7.12 -9.07 21.94
N ASP A 305 -7.27 -9.71 23.10
CA ASP A 305 -7.36 -11.16 23.22
C ASP A 305 -8.59 -11.70 22.47
N ALA A 306 -9.70 -10.96 22.48
CA ALA A 306 -10.92 -11.32 21.77
C ALA A 306 -10.78 -11.26 20.23
N LEU A 307 -9.77 -10.57 19.68
CA LEU A 307 -9.52 -10.55 18.24
C LEU A 307 -9.08 -11.92 17.69
N GLN A 308 -8.59 -12.81 18.57
CA GLN A 308 -8.11 -14.15 18.20
C GLN A 308 -7.10 -14.14 17.04
N LEU A 309 -6.27 -13.09 16.98
CA LEU A 309 -5.21 -13.00 16.01
C LEU A 309 -4.20 -14.15 16.24
N PRO A 310 -3.59 -14.69 15.18
CA PRO A 310 -2.74 -15.87 15.25
C PRO A 310 -1.33 -15.54 15.79
N PHE A 311 -1.26 -14.83 16.92
CA PHE A 311 -0.02 -14.47 17.62
C PHE A 311 0.25 -15.44 18.79
N SER A 312 1.52 -15.68 19.12
CA SER A 312 1.88 -16.51 20.30
C SER A 312 1.39 -15.89 21.60
N HIS A 313 1.26 -14.58 21.65
CA HIS A 313 0.90 -13.82 22.84
C HIS A 313 0.04 -12.61 22.43
N GLY A 314 -1.05 -12.37 23.15
CA GLY A 314 -1.85 -11.17 23.03
C GLY A 314 -1.14 -9.92 23.55
N MET A 315 -1.86 -8.80 23.64
CA MET A 315 -1.32 -7.55 24.18
C MET A 315 -1.03 -7.71 25.68
N ALA A 316 0.21 -7.44 26.11
CA ALA A 316 0.53 -7.39 27.53
C ALA A 316 -0.07 -6.14 28.20
N GLU A 317 -0.47 -6.24 29.48
CA GLU A 317 -0.96 -5.10 30.27
C GLU A 317 0.03 -3.93 30.30
N SER A 318 1.34 -4.20 30.38
CA SER A 318 2.37 -3.18 30.31
C SER A 318 2.37 -2.43 28.98
N GLY A 319 2.19 -3.14 27.87
CA GLY A 319 2.07 -2.55 26.53
C GLY A 319 0.79 -1.75 26.35
N ALA A 320 -0.35 -2.26 26.84
CA ALA A 320 -1.62 -1.54 26.87
C ALA A 320 -1.49 -0.23 27.67
N ARG A 321 -0.92 -0.31 28.88
CA ARG A 321 -0.65 0.85 29.73
C ARG A 321 0.26 1.85 29.06
N GLU A 322 1.33 1.41 28.40
CA GLU A 322 2.24 2.29 27.67
C GLU A 322 1.52 3.01 26.52
N SER A 323 0.69 2.31 25.73
CA SER A 323 -0.12 2.90 24.67
C SER A 323 -1.07 3.98 25.19
N LEU A 324 -1.83 3.69 26.24
CA LEU A 324 -2.76 4.66 26.83
C LEU A 324 -2.03 5.84 27.48
N THR A 325 -0.90 5.57 28.14
CA THR A 325 -0.03 6.63 28.68
C THR A 325 0.49 7.52 27.56
N ASN A 326 0.89 6.95 26.42
CA ASN A 326 1.38 7.74 25.30
C ASN A 326 0.29 8.61 24.67
N ALA A 327 -0.96 8.14 24.66
CA ALA A 327 -2.11 8.89 24.17
C ALA A 327 -2.51 10.03 25.10
N PHE A 328 -2.51 9.82 26.42
CA PHE A 328 -3.19 10.72 27.36
C PHE A 328 -2.29 11.44 28.36
N ALA A 329 -1.05 10.99 28.57
CA ALA A 329 -0.13 11.72 29.43
C ALA A 329 0.27 13.06 28.77
N PRO A 330 0.52 14.12 29.57
CA PRO A 330 1.00 15.38 29.03
C PRO A 330 2.27 15.22 28.19
N LEU A 331 2.35 15.99 27.12
CA LEU A 331 3.53 16.05 26.26
C LEU A 331 4.61 16.92 26.92
N ASP A 332 5.82 16.38 27.04
CA ASP A 332 7.00 17.15 27.47
C ASP A 332 7.55 17.94 26.29
N TRP A 333 7.13 19.20 26.19
CA TRP A 333 7.53 20.10 25.12
C TRP A 333 9.02 20.47 25.17
N SER A 334 9.61 20.60 26.36
CA SER A 334 11.04 20.84 26.51
C SER A 334 11.87 19.69 25.92
N ALA A 335 11.46 18.44 26.13
CA ALA A 335 12.15 17.29 25.57
C ALA A 335 12.04 17.19 24.03
N LEU A 336 11.10 17.92 23.40
CA LEU A 336 10.97 17.99 21.95
C LEU A 336 11.90 19.02 21.29
N ASP A 337 12.28 20.07 22.01
CA ASP A 337 13.21 21.09 21.53
C ASP A 337 14.69 20.64 21.59
N GLU A 338 14.97 19.55 22.32
CA GLU A 338 16.27 18.90 22.37
C GLU A 338 16.42 17.82 21.28
N ARG A 339 17.16 16.73 21.55
CA ARG A 339 17.12 15.51 20.73
C ARG A 339 16.05 14.58 21.29
N PRO A 340 14.81 14.61 20.77
CA PRO A 340 13.73 13.84 21.39
C PRO A 340 13.97 12.35 21.29
N LYS A 341 13.72 11.65 22.40
CA LYS A 341 13.72 10.19 22.45
C LYS A 341 12.54 9.65 21.63
N ARG A 342 12.67 8.39 21.19
CA ARG A 342 11.61 7.68 20.43
C ARG A 342 10.24 7.76 21.11
N LYS A 343 10.17 7.58 22.44
CA LYS A 343 8.92 7.67 23.20
C LYS A 343 8.28 9.05 23.12
N THR A 344 9.07 10.12 23.17
CA THR A 344 8.58 11.50 23.05
C THR A 344 7.97 11.78 21.68
N LEU A 345 8.59 11.29 20.60
CA LEU A 345 8.05 11.41 19.24
C LEU A 345 6.78 10.56 19.04
N THR A 346 6.72 9.36 19.62
CA THR A 346 5.49 8.54 19.63
C THR A 346 4.35 9.28 20.35
N ARG A 347 4.62 9.93 21.48
CA ARG A 347 3.65 10.77 22.19
C ARG A 347 3.21 11.96 21.35
N LEU A 348 4.14 12.66 20.71
CA LEU A 348 3.80 13.76 19.79
C LEU A 348 2.80 13.31 18.70
N CYS A 349 3.07 12.18 18.04
CA CYS A 349 2.14 11.61 17.06
C CYS A 349 0.79 11.25 17.71
N SER A 350 0.83 10.72 18.94
CA SER A 350 -0.36 10.35 19.71
C SER A 350 -1.18 11.56 20.21
N HIS A 351 -0.59 12.74 20.31
CA HIS A 351 -1.32 13.98 20.59
C HIS A 351 -1.84 14.61 19.30
N LEU A 352 -1.07 14.52 18.21
CA LEU A 352 -1.48 15.05 16.91
C LEU A 352 -2.77 14.43 16.41
N TRP A 353 -2.88 13.10 16.35
CA TRP A 353 -4.13 12.47 15.88
C TRP A 353 -5.33 12.70 16.80
N ILE A 354 -5.15 12.85 18.11
CA ILE A 354 -6.23 13.24 19.03
C ILE A 354 -6.72 14.64 18.66
N TRP A 355 -5.79 15.58 18.45
CA TRP A 355 -6.13 16.93 17.99
C TRP A 355 -6.80 16.93 16.61
N LEU A 356 -6.33 16.10 15.67
CA LEU A 356 -6.95 15.96 14.35
C LEU A 356 -8.39 15.44 14.44
N HIS A 357 -8.63 14.45 15.29
CA HIS A 357 -9.98 13.95 15.55
C HIS A 357 -10.87 15.06 16.15
N ASP A 358 -10.41 15.68 17.23
CA ASP A 358 -11.21 16.64 18.02
C ASP A 358 -11.47 17.96 17.30
N THR A 359 -10.50 18.45 16.51
CA THR A 359 -10.55 19.81 15.95
C THR A 359 -10.77 19.82 14.44
N GLN A 360 -10.25 18.83 13.70
CA GLN A 360 -10.42 18.77 12.26
C GLN A 360 -11.63 17.94 11.84
N GLY A 361 -12.23 17.17 12.77
CA GLY A 361 -13.43 16.35 12.53
C GLY A 361 -13.14 15.05 11.79
N MET A 362 -11.88 14.61 11.79
CA MET A 362 -11.49 13.33 11.20
C MET A 362 -11.98 12.17 12.06
N SER A 363 -12.21 11.01 11.44
CA SER A 363 -12.35 9.76 12.18
C SER A 363 -11.04 9.39 12.89
N TRP A 364 -11.13 8.54 13.92
CA TRP A 364 -9.97 8.05 14.65
C TRP A 364 -8.94 7.40 13.71
N ALA A 365 -9.39 6.57 12.78
CA ALA A 365 -8.53 5.86 11.84
C ALA A 365 -7.81 6.82 10.87
N THR A 366 -8.52 7.80 10.33
CA THR A 366 -7.91 8.81 9.45
C THR A 366 -6.91 9.69 10.17
N ALA A 367 -7.23 10.13 11.38
CA ALA A 367 -6.31 10.89 12.21
C ALA A 367 -5.05 10.05 12.51
N ALA A 368 -5.22 8.75 12.83
CA ALA A 368 -4.13 7.81 13.04
C ALA A 368 -3.21 7.71 11.84
N PHE A 369 -3.80 7.56 10.66
CA PHE A 369 -3.10 7.41 9.41
C PHE A 369 -2.16 8.59 9.14
N PHE A 370 -2.63 9.82 9.31
CA PHE A 370 -1.77 11.00 9.13
C PHE A 370 -0.66 11.09 10.18
N ALA A 371 -0.96 10.81 11.45
CA ALA A 371 0.09 10.76 12.48
C ALA A 371 1.11 9.64 12.20
N ASP A 372 0.67 8.52 11.63
CA ASP A 372 1.54 7.41 11.25
C ASP A 372 2.50 7.77 10.11
N ARG A 373 2.08 8.64 9.17
CA ARG A 373 2.99 9.18 8.13
C ARG A 373 4.16 9.95 8.77
N LEU A 374 3.91 10.74 9.81
CA LEU A 374 4.99 11.42 10.55
C LEU A 374 5.85 10.43 11.32
N ARG A 375 5.22 9.44 11.97
CA ARG A 375 5.93 8.38 12.68
C ARG A 375 6.89 7.62 11.75
N ALA A 376 6.46 7.33 10.53
CA ALA A 376 7.28 6.70 9.50
C ALA A 376 8.48 7.57 9.11
N LEU A 377 8.30 8.89 8.97
CA LEU A 377 9.40 9.84 8.73
C LEU A 377 10.38 9.89 9.90
N TYR A 378 9.88 9.95 11.13
CA TYR A 378 10.69 10.07 12.34
C TYR A 378 11.53 8.82 12.64
N PHE A 379 11.02 7.65 12.28
CA PHE A 379 11.69 6.37 12.52
C PHE A 379 12.30 5.79 11.25
N ASP A 380 12.51 6.63 10.23
CA ASP A 380 13.22 6.27 9.02
C ASP A 380 14.72 6.14 9.30
N ASN A 381 15.15 4.92 9.61
CA ASN A 381 16.55 4.59 9.87
C ASN A 381 17.46 4.76 8.64
N THR A 382 16.89 4.97 7.45
CA THR A 382 17.67 5.27 6.24
C THR A 382 18.08 6.74 6.16
N LEU A 383 17.41 7.61 6.93
CA LEU A 383 17.86 8.98 7.12
C LEU A 383 19.05 8.97 8.09
N GLY A 384 20.20 9.46 7.64
CA GLY A 384 21.31 9.68 8.56
C GLY A 384 20.88 10.66 9.65
N ARG A 385 21.32 10.45 10.90
CA ARG A 385 20.96 11.30 12.06
C ARG A 385 21.20 12.81 11.84
N LYS A 386 22.07 13.19 10.91
CA LYS A 386 22.36 14.59 10.54
C LYS A 386 21.29 15.25 9.64
N VAL A 387 20.40 14.46 9.04
CA VAL A 387 19.42 14.89 8.03
C VAL A 387 18.12 15.36 8.69
N LEU A 388 17.65 14.66 9.73
CA LEU A 388 16.47 15.05 10.51
C LEU A 388 16.91 15.77 11.81
N ARG A 389 17.44 17.00 11.68
CA ARG A 389 17.98 17.76 12.83
C ARG A 389 16.91 18.28 13.77
N ASP A 390 15.81 18.78 13.20
CA ASP A 390 14.64 19.28 13.93
C ASP A 390 13.43 18.42 13.50
N PRO A 391 12.94 17.52 14.37
CA PRO A 391 11.77 16.69 14.08
C PRO A 391 10.46 17.49 14.01
N LEU A 392 10.39 18.67 14.61
CA LEU A 392 9.21 19.54 14.58
C LEU A 392 9.14 20.40 13.31
N ALA A 393 10.29 20.65 12.67
CA ALA A 393 10.38 21.29 11.36
C ALA A 393 11.38 20.57 10.45
N PRO A 394 11.03 19.36 9.92
CA PRO A 394 11.89 18.60 9.05
C PRO A 394 12.34 19.40 7.81
N SER A 395 13.61 19.29 7.44
CA SER A 395 14.15 19.96 6.25
C SER A 395 13.60 19.37 4.95
N GLU A 396 13.53 20.18 3.89
CA GLU A 396 13.10 19.73 2.55
C GLU A 396 13.87 18.50 2.07
N THR A 397 15.19 18.48 2.27
CA THR A 397 16.04 17.34 1.91
C THR A 397 15.70 16.06 2.68
N ALA A 398 15.32 16.18 3.96
CA ALA A 398 14.92 15.02 4.77
C ALA A 398 13.61 14.42 4.25
N VAL A 399 12.61 15.28 4.03
CA VAL A 399 11.29 14.87 3.53
C VAL A 399 11.40 14.28 2.13
N GLN A 400 12.11 14.95 1.22
CA GLN A 400 12.36 14.46 -0.13
C GLN A 400 13.08 13.10 -0.12
N SER A 401 14.10 12.94 0.72
CA SER A 401 14.84 11.66 0.81
C SER A 401 13.95 10.52 1.30
N HIS A 402 13.06 10.79 2.25
CA HIS A 402 12.08 9.82 2.73
C HIS A 402 11.10 9.42 1.62
N ILE A 403 10.48 10.41 0.96
CA ILE A 403 9.57 10.19 -0.18
C ILE A 403 10.23 9.35 -1.26
N CYS A 404 11.45 9.73 -1.66
CA CYS A 404 12.19 9.03 -2.69
C CYS A 404 12.60 7.62 -2.31
N ARG A 405 12.47 7.16 -1.06
CA ARG A 405 12.76 5.77 -0.66
C ARG A 405 11.51 4.97 -0.39
N HIS A 406 10.54 5.57 0.30
CA HIS A 406 9.40 4.86 0.88
C HIS A 406 8.08 5.09 0.15
N CYS A 407 8.00 6.11 -0.73
CA CYS A 407 6.82 6.40 -1.54
C CYS A 407 7.01 5.97 -3.01
N ARG A 408 7.76 4.88 -3.25
CA ARG A 408 7.98 4.36 -4.62
C ARG A 408 6.86 3.42 -5.03
N GLY A 409 6.35 3.60 -6.25
CA GLY A 409 5.69 2.56 -7.03
C GLY A 409 6.69 1.85 -7.96
N ILE A 410 6.20 1.01 -8.87
CA ILE A 410 7.03 0.23 -9.79
C ILE A 410 7.76 1.13 -10.81
N TYR A 411 7.07 2.13 -11.35
CA TYR A 411 7.58 3.00 -12.42
C TYR A 411 7.67 4.48 -12.04
N CYS A 412 6.89 4.91 -11.05
CA CYS A 412 6.79 6.30 -10.59
C CYS A 412 6.65 6.34 -9.06
N LEU A 413 6.56 7.54 -8.48
CA LEU A 413 6.20 7.68 -7.06
C LEU A 413 4.72 7.34 -6.86
N ASN A 414 4.37 6.72 -5.73
CA ASN A 414 2.99 6.55 -5.29
C ASN A 414 2.53 7.88 -4.65
N GLY A 415 1.61 8.57 -5.31
CA GLY A 415 1.15 9.89 -4.88
C GLY A 415 0.36 9.85 -3.59
N VAL A 416 -0.48 8.84 -3.36
CA VAL A 416 -1.27 8.71 -2.11
C VAL A 416 -0.36 8.73 -0.89
N LYS A 417 0.75 7.98 -0.91
CA LYS A 417 1.75 7.96 0.17
C LYS A 417 2.50 9.28 0.30
N ALA A 418 2.92 9.87 -0.82
CA ALA A 418 3.74 11.08 -0.81
C ALA A 418 2.94 12.32 -0.39
N PHE A 419 1.75 12.53 -0.97
CA PHE A 419 0.89 13.67 -0.63
C PHE A 419 0.34 13.57 0.79
N SER A 420 -0.01 12.36 1.27
CA SER A 420 -0.44 12.19 2.67
C SER A 420 0.64 12.55 3.69
N LEU A 421 1.93 12.31 3.38
CA LEU A 421 3.03 12.78 4.23
C LEU A 421 3.13 14.31 4.25
N LEU A 422 3.03 14.98 3.10
CA LEU A 422 3.05 16.44 3.06
C LEU A 422 1.86 17.04 3.82
N GLN A 423 0.69 16.42 3.68
CA GLN A 423 -0.50 16.83 4.43
C GLN A 423 -0.32 16.61 5.95
N ALA A 424 0.30 15.51 6.37
CA ALA A 424 0.61 15.25 7.77
C ALA A 424 1.60 16.28 8.36
N LEU A 425 2.61 16.68 7.58
CA LEU A 425 3.56 17.75 7.97
C LEU A 425 2.86 19.11 8.08
N TRP A 426 1.89 19.37 7.21
CA TRP A 426 1.06 20.56 7.33
C TRP A 426 0.22 20.56 8.61
N PHE A 427 -0.41 19.43 8.94
CA PHE A 427 -1.15 19.26 10.18
C PHE A 427 -0.26 19.38 11.42
N LEU A 428 0.98 18.89 11.37
CA LEU A 428 1.95 19.11 12.43
C LEU A 428 2.19 20.60 12.68
N ALA A 429 2.35 21.40 11.61
CA ALA A 429 2.51 22.85 11.74
C ALA A 429 1.29 23.50 12.41
N ASP A 430 0.08 23.16 11.95
CA ASP A 430 -1.16 23.70 12.53
C ASP A 430 -1.32 23.29 14.00
N PHE A 431 -1.00 22.04 14.33
CA PHE A 431 -1.03 21.51 15.69
C PHE A 431 -0.05 22.25 16.62
N LEU A 432 1.19 22.47 16.18
CA LEU A 432 2.21 23.16 16.99
C LEU A 432 1.83 24.63 17.26
N VAL A 433 1.18 25.29 16.30
CA VAL A 433 0.64 26.65 16.48
C VAL A 433 -0.56 26.63 17.43
N ALA A 434 -1.50 25.70 17.24
CA ALA A 434 -2.67 25.56 18.10
C ALA A 434 -2.30 25.22 19.56
N ALA A 435 -1.23 24.44 19.77
CA ALA A 435 -0.69 24.11 21.08
C ALA A 435 0.14 25.25 21.73
N GLY A 436 0.32 26.38 21.04
CA GLY A 436 1.08 27.53 21.52
C GLY A 436 2.60 27.32 21.58
N GLN A 437 3.11 26.29 20.92
CA GLN A 437 4.53 25.87 20.98
C GLN A 437 5.39 26.51 19.89
N ARG A 438 4.75 26.93 18.80
CA ARG A 438 5.36 27.67 17.70
C ARG A 438 4.43 28.79 17.26
N THR A 439 5.00 29.88 16.74
CA THR A 439 4.23 30.93 16.08
C THR A 439 3.99 30.57 14.61
N GLU A 440 3.01 31.23 13.99
CA GLU A 440 2.76 31.09 12.55
C GLU A 440 3.99 31.47 11.70
N GLU A 441 4.79 32.44 12.18
CA GLU A 441 6.05 32.84 11.54
C GLU A 441 7.11 31.73 11.63
N GLN A 442 7.25 31.09 12.80
CA GLN A 442 8.19 29.99 13.01
C GLN A 442 7.87 28.76 12.15
N MET A 443 6.59 28.55 11.80
CA MET A 443 6.17 27.43 10.95
C MET A 443 6.18 27.73 9.44
N GLN A 444 6.40 28.98 9.01
CA GLN A 444 6.49 29.31 7.59
C GLN A 444 7.53 28.50 6.81
N PRO A 445 8.73 28.19 7.33
CA PRO A 445 9.69 27.36 6.62
C PRO A 445 9.17 25.95 6.31
N LEU A 446 8.51 25.29 7.29
CA LEU A 446 7.92 23.97 7.06
C LEU A 446 6.77 24.03 6.05
N ARG A 447 5.92 25.06 6.12
CA ARG A 447 4.86 25.28 5.13
C ARG A 447 5.41 25.52 3.72
N ALA A 448 6.51 26.27 3.61
CA ALA A 448 7.20 26.47 2.33
C ALA A 448 7.76 25.16 1.78
N THR A 449 8.45 24.37 2.61
CA THR A 449 8.92 23.02 2.25
C THR A 449 7.77 22.16 1.71
N CYS A 450 6.63 22.12 2.40
CA CYS A 450 5.50 21.30 1.97
C CYS A 450 4.93 21.78 0.62
N ARG A 451 4.82 23.11 0.40
CA ARG A 451 4.35 23.65 -0.89
C ARG A 451 5.32 23.37 -2.05
N ASN A 452 6.62 23.54 -1.82
CA ASN A 452 7.64 23.27 -2.84
C ASN A 452 7.65 21.80 -3.25
N LEU A 453 7.62 20.90 -2.27
CA LEU A 453 7.58 19.47 -2.53
C LEU A 453 6.26 19.04 -3.14
N HIS A 454 5.13 19.65 -2.75
CA HIS A 454 3.84 19.39 -3.39
C HIS A 454 3.89 19.72 -4.89
N GLY A 455 4.38 20.92 -5.25
CA GLY A 455 4.55 21.29 -6.67
C GLY A 455 5.45 20.32 -7.43
N THR A 456 6.56 19.89 -6.80
CA THR A 456 7.47 18.89 -7.39
C THR A 456 6.79 17.52 -7.55
N LEU A 457 5.97 17.10 -6.58
CA LEU A 457 5.28 15.81 -6.62
C LEU A 457 4.23 15.76 -7.72
N VAL A 458 3.49 16.86 -7.95
CA VAL A 458 2.50 16.95 -9.02
C VAL A 458 3.12 16.62 -10.38
N ASP A 459 4.37 17.03 -10.61
CA ASP A 459 5.12 16.73 -11.85
C ASP A 459 5.80 15.35 -11.85
N ALA A 460 5.99 14.73 -10.67
CA ALA A 460 6.79 13.51 -10.51
C ALA A 460 5.97 12.21 -10.44
N VAL A 461 4.69 12.29 -10.08
CA VAL A 461 3.76 11.14 -10.11
C VAL A 461 3.17 10.95 -11.51
N ASP A 462 2.66 9.75 -11.82
CA ASP A 462 1.95 9.59 -13.10
C ASP A 462 0.65 10.43 -13.08
N VAL A 463 0.28 11.01 -14.22
CA VAL A 463 -0.93 11.82 -14.38
C VAL A 463 -2.23 11.06 -14.08
N SER A 464 -2.23 9.72 -14.07
CA SER A 464 -3.36 8.90 -13.61
C SER A 464 -3.30 8.53 -12.13
N ASP A 465 -2.26 8.93 -11.39
CA ASP A 465 -2.09 8.60 -9.97
C ASP A 465 -3.26 9.14 -9.14
N ASP A 466 -3.75 8.32 -8.22
CA ASP A 466 -4.92 8.63 -7.40
C ASP A 466 -4.65 9.73 -6.36
N GLY A 467 -3.40 9.89 -5.94
CA GLY A 467 -2.99 10.95 -5.01
C GLY A 467 -3.23 12.35 -5.58
N LEU A 468 -3.08 12.56 -6.90
CA LEU A 468 -3.37 13.86 -7.53
C LEU A 468 -4.82 14.30 -7.35
N VAL A 469 -5.73 13.34 -7.24
CA VAL A 469 -7.17 13.60 -7.16
C VAL A 469 -7.64 13.64 -5.72
N LEU A 470 -7.09 12.76 -4.86
CA LEU A 470 -7.41 12.75 -3.44
C LEU A 470 -6.85 13.97 -2.68
N PHE A 471 -5.81 14.60 -3.23
CA PHE A 471 -5.17 15.81 -2.69
C PHE A 471 -5.20 16.97 -3.69
N ASP A 472 -6.27 17.07 -4.50
CA ASP A 472 -6.44 18.11 -5.52
C ASP A 472 -6.44 19.53 -4.94
N THR A 473 -6.81 19.67 -3.67
CA THR A 473 -6.66 20.89 -2.88
C THR A 473 -5.58 20.72 -1.83
N PHE A 474 -4.48 21.45 -1.98
CA PHE A 474 -3.42 21.56 -0.97
C PHE A 474 -3.14 23.04 -0.67
N PRO A 475 -3.07 23.45 0.61
CA PRO A 475 -3.07 22.63 1.84
C PRO A 475 -4.45 22.32 2.42
N GLU A 476 -5.54 22.79 1.78
CA GLU A 476 -6.90 22.57 2.24
C GLU A 476 -7.28 21.08 2.12
N TYR A 477 -7.12 20.31 3.19
CA TYR A 477 -7.59 18.94 3.20
C TYR A 477 -9.11 18.88 3.38
N LYS A 478 -9.80 18.47 2.30
CA LYS A 478 -11.24 18.27 2.27
C LYS A 478 -11.54 16.78 2.25
N PHE A 479 -11.80 16.20 3.41
CA PHE A 479 -12.62 14.99 3.43
C PHE A 479 -14.09 15.41 3.36
N ALA A 480 -14.94 14.61 2.72
CA ALA A 480 -16.37 14.91 2.60
C ALA A 480 -16.98 15.03 4.00
N ARG A 481 -17.04 16.25 4.55
CA ARG A 481 -17.77 16.52 5.79
C ARG A 481 -19.21 16.12 5.53
N ARG A 482 -19.73 15.14 6.27
CA ARG A 482 -21.16 14.85 6.32
C ARG A 482 -21.87 16.19 6.47
N ARG A 483 -22.64 16.59 5.46
CA ARG A 483 -23.54 17.74 5.56
C ARG A 483 -24.67 17.41 6.51
#